data_AF-A0A976DZP4-F1
#
_entry.id   AF-A0A976DZP4-F1
#
_cell.length_a   1.000
_cell.length_b   1.000
_cell.length_c   1.000
_cell.angle_alpha   90.00
_cell.angle_beta   90.00
_cell.angle_gamma   90.00
#
_symmetry.space_group_name_H-M   'P 1'
#
loop_
_entity.id
_entity.type
_entity.pdbx_description
1 polymer ?
#
loop_
_entity_poly.entity_id
_entity_poly.type
_entity_poly.pdbx_seq_one_letter_code
_entity_poly.pdbx_strand_id
1 'polypeptide(L)'
;VAAIHPFYTAAIREFQAAGRAVVGSAPVGYDGTMGWLKAIGEAYGIAAEKVAAAQNAFGPAIKAALSATPIKGRITLSGYEGSELLVARLLIESGADVPYVGTACARNEWSAADREWLEAKGVAIKFRASLEDDLAAMEGFKPDLAIGTTPLVQKAKALAIPSLYFTNLISARPLMGPAGAGSLAQVVNAAIAGKDRMEGMKEFFAGVGEGDTSGIWEGAPNLRPDFRAIHQKKLDKAAKAAKAEEMI
;
A
#
# COMPACT_ATOMS: atom_id res chain seq x y z
N VAL A 1 -11.22 10.37 23.63
CA VAL A 1 -11.78 9.99 22.32
C VAL A 1 -10.69 9.34 21.51
N ALA A 2 -10.97 8.20 20.87
CA ALA A 2 -9.99 7.50 20.06
C ALA A 2 -10.09 7.97 18.60
N ALA A 3 -9.09 8.68 18.12
CA ALA A 3 -8.96 9.13 16.75
C ALA A 3 -8.29 8.04 15.88
N ILE A 4 -8.93 6.87 15.82
CA ILE A 4 -8.40 5.67 15.14
C ILE A 4 -8.35 5.78 13.61
N HIS A 5 -8.81 6.90 13.06
CA HIS A 5 -8.91 7.11 11.63
C HIS A 5 -8.62 8.57 11.26
N PRO A 6 -7.76 8.83 10.25
CA PRO A 6 -7.33 10.19 9.94
C PRO A 6 -8.43 11.09 9.37
N PHE A 7 -9.55 10.53 8.89
CA PHE A 7 -10.68 11.32 8.37
C PHE A 7 -11.53 12.02 9.42
N TYR A 8 -11.39 11.68 10.71
CA TYR A 8 -12.26 12.24 11.74
C TYR A 8 -11.90 13.65 12.17
N THR A 9 -11.16 14.43 11.37
CA THR A 9 -10.67 15.78 11.74
C THR A 9 -11.78 16.72 12.18
N ALA A 10 -12.90 16.75 11.45
CA ALA A 10 -14.05 17.57 11.82
C ALA A 10 -14.68 17.13 13.15
N ALA A 11 -14.94 15.83 13.31
CA ALA A 11 -15.48 15.29 14.56
C ALA A 11 -14.55 15.51 15.75
N ILE A 12 -13.25 15.33 15.54
CA ILE A 12 -12.21 15.54 16.55
C ILE A 12 -12.19 16.99 17.02
N ARG A 13 -12.32 17.96 16.10
CA ARG A 13 -12.39 19.38 16.45
C ARG A 13 -13.55 19.67 17.40
N GLU A 14 -14.73 19.07 17.16
CA GLU A 14 -15.88 19.23 18.06
C GLU A 14 -15.61 18.63 19.45
N PHE A 15 -14.94 17.48 19.52
CA PHE A 15 -14.55 16.88 20.80
C PHE A 15 -13.51 17.72 21.55
N GLN A 16 -12.54 18.30 20.85
CA GLN A 16 -11.55 19.21 21.43
C GLN A 16 -12.21 20.49 21.93
N ALA A 17 -13.14 21.08 21.16
CA ALA A 17 -13.92 22.24 21.59
C ALA A 17 -14.74 21.95 22.86
N ALA A 18 -15.20 20.71 23.02
CA ALA A 18 -15.85 20.21 24.23
C ALA A 18 -14.87 19.81 25.36
N GLY A 19 -13.58 20.11 25.23
CA GLY A 19 -12.55 19.82 26.24
C GLY A 19 -12.23 18.33 26.41
N ARG A 20 -12.54 17.49 25.42
CA ARG A 20 -12.28 16.05 25.48
C ARG A 20 -10.87 15.75 24.97
N ALA A 21 -10.10 14.99 25.76
CA ALA A 21 -8.81 14.47 25.33
C ALA A 21 -8.96 13.53 24.12
N VAL A 22 -8.01 13.61 23.18
CA VAL A 22 -7.98 12.83 21.95
C VAL A 22 -6.69 12.01 21.92
N VAL A 23 -6.81 10.73 21.60
CA VAL A 23 -5.69 9.81 21.45
C VAL A 23 -5.69 9.30 20.01
N GLY A 24 -4.61 9.58 19.27
CA GLY A 24 -4.42 9.14 17.87
C GLY A 24 -3.99 7.68 17.75
N SER A 25 -3.65 7.28 16.52
CA SER A 25 -3.30 5.90 16.14
C SER A 25 -4.40 4.89 16.51
N ALA A 26 -4.09 3.60 16.44
CA ALA A 26 -5.01 2.51 16.76
C ALA A 26 -4.26 1.29 17.32
N PRO A 27 -4.95 0.38 18.05
CA PRO A 27 -4.34 -0.82 18.60
C PRO A 27 -4.13 -1.91 17.52
N VAL A 28 -3.22 -1.63 16.58
CA VAL A 28 -2.87 -2.49 15.44
C VAL A 28 -1.43 -2.99 15.61
N GLY A 29 -1.22 -4.30 15.45
CA GLY A 29 0.07 -4.94 15.73
C GLY A 29 0.43 -4.93 17.22
N TYR A 30 1.62 -5.41 17.57
CA TYR A 30 2.06 -5.48 18.97
C TYR A 30 2.47 -4.10 19.47
N ASP A 31 3.44 -3.46 18.81
CA ASP A 31 3.97 -2.16 19.22
C ASP A 31 2.88 -1.09 19.21
N GLY A 32 2.03 -1.09 18.17
CA GLY A 32 0.90 -0.15 18.07
C GLY A 32 -0.10 -0.35 19.21
N THR A 33 -0.46 -1.60 19.54
CA THR A 33 -1.36 -1.89 20.67
C THR A 33 -0.75 -1.50 22.01
N MET A 34 0.52 -1.82 22.27
CA MET A 34 1.18 -1.49 23.53
C MET A 34 1.28 0.03 23.71
N GLY A 35 1.72 0.74 22.66
CA GLY A 35 1.82 2.20 22.66
C GLY A 35 0.46 2.88 22.82
N TRP A 36 -0.57 2.38 22.14
CA TRP A 36 -1.91 2.94 22.21
C TRP A 36 -2.55 2.78 23.60
N LEU A 37 -2.41 1.59 24.22
CA LEU A 37 -2.88 1.37 25.61
C LEU A 37 -2.16 2.29 26.61
N LYS A 38 -0.86 2.52 26.42
CA LYS A 38 -0.09 3.49 27.23
C LYS A 38 -0.63 4.91 27.06
N ALA A 39 -0.84 5.36 25.82
CA ALA A 39 -1.35 6.69 25.53
C ALA A 39 -2.75 6.93 26.12
N ILE A 40 -3.62 5.91 26.11
CA ILE A 40 -4.91 5.95 26.80
C ILE A 40 -4.72 6.11 28.31
N GLY A 41 -3.79 5.36 28.90
CA GLY A 41 -3.50 5.47 30.33
C GLY A 41 -3.04 6.87 30.73
N GLU A 42 -2.13 7.46 29.96
CA GLU A 42 -1.60 8.82 30.17
C GLU A 42 -2.69 9.88 30.00
N ALA A 43 -3.51 9.78 28.95
CA ALA A 43 -4.57 10.75 28.68
C ALA A 43 -5.67 10.81 29.75
N TYR A 44 -5.86 9.73 30.50
CA TYR A 44 -6.94 9.58 31.47
C TYR A 44 -6.46 9.35 32.91
N GLY A 45 -5.15 9.48 33.18
CA GLY A 45 -4.59 9.30 34.52
C GLY A 45 -4.79 7.90 35.10
N ILE A 46 -4.79 6.87 34.25
CA ILE A 46 -4.93 5.48 34.68
C ILE A 46 -3.61 5.00 35.30
N ALA A 47 -3.68 4.38 36.48
CA ALA A 47 -2.53 3.81 37.16
C ALA A 47 -1.72 2.86 36.25
N ALA A 48 -0.40 2.98 36.28
CA ALA A 48 0.52 2.25 35.40
C ALA A 48 0.33 0.73 35.51
N GLU A 49 0.02 0.21 36.70
CA GLU A 49 -0.22 -1.21 36.96
C GLU A 49 -1.46 -1.73 36.20
N LYS A 50 -2.51 -0.90 36.06
CA LYS A 50 -3.71 -1.26 35.30
C LYS A 50 -3.43 -1.25 33.79
N VAL A 51 -2.64 -0.30 33.31
CA VAL A 51 -2.21 -0.26 31.90
C VAL A 51 -1.35 -1.49 31.58
N ALA A 52 -0.39 -1.81 32.45
CA ALA A 52 0.47 -2.99 32.32
C ALA A 52 -0.35 -4.29 32.34
N ALA A 53 -1.35 -4.40 33.23
CA ALA A 53 -2.25 -5.54 33.25
C ALA A 53 -3.00 -5.71 31.91
N ALA A 54 -3.51 -4.62 31.32
CA ALA A 54 -4.18 -4.65 30.02
C ALA A 54 -3.21 -5.03 28.88
N GLN A 55 -2.01 -4.47 28.88
CA GLN A 55 -0.96 -4.82 27.93
C GLN A 55 -0.59 -6.32 28.01
N ASN A 56 -0.42 -6.84 29.23
CA ASN A 56 -0.10 -8.25 29.46
C ASN A 56 -1.25 -9.20 29.10
N ALA A 57 -2.50 -8.75 29.14
CA ALA A 57 -3.65 -9.54 28.73
C ALA A 57 -3.72 -9.76 27.20
N PHE A 58 -3.28 -8.78 26.39
CA PHE A 58 -3.40 -8.85 24.93
C PHE A 58 -2.07 -9.10 24.21
N GLY A 59 -0.96 -8.55 24.72
CA GLY A 59 0.35 -8.57 24.08
C GLY A 59 0.84 -9.98 23.69
N PRO A 60 0.79 -10.98 24.59
CA PRO A 60 1.22 -12.34 24.27
C PRO A 60 0.41 -12.97 23.12
N ALA A 61 -0.91 -12.77 23.11
CA ALA A 61 -1.78 -13.29 22.05
C ALA A 61 -1.50 -12.65 20.69
N ILE A 62 -1.24 -11.33 20.67
CA ILE A 62 -0.85 -10.61 19.45
C ILE A 62 0.48 -11.12 18.92
N LYS A 63 1.50 -11.25 19.78
CA LYS A 63 2.81 -11.81 19.41
C LYS A 63 2.70 -13.22 18.83
N ALA A 64 1.91 -14.08 19.48
CA ALA A 64 1.69 -15.44 19.01
C ALA A 64 0.99 -15.47 17.65
N ALA A 65 -0.01 -14.61 17.43
CA ALA A 65 -0.71 -14.52 16.15
C ALA A 65 0.20 -14.01 15.01
N LEU A 66 1.02 -12.98 15.27
CA LEU A 66 2.00 -12.47 14.29
C LEU A 66 3.05 -13.52 13.91
N SER A 67 3.56 -14.28 14.89
CA SER A 67 4.61 -15.27 14.65
C SER A 67 4.10 -16.59 14.08
N ALA A 68 2.81 -16.89 14.20
CA ALA A 68 2.23 -18.14 13.72
C ALA A 68 2.33 -18.30 12.20
N THR A 69 2.16 -17.22 11.43
CA THR A 69 2.25 -17.24 9.97
C THR A 69 2.99 -15.99 9.46
N PRO A 70 4.33 -15.98 9.48
CA PRO A 70 5.10 -14.84 9.01
C PRO A 70 4.82 -14.53 7.54
N ILE A 71 4.80 -13.25 7.20
CA ILE A 71 4.75 -12.76 5.82
C ILE A 71 6.18 -12.58 5.34
N LYS A 72 6.55 -13.23 4.24
CA LYS A 72 7.87 -13.10 3.62
C LYS A 72 7.73 -12.52 2.23
N GLY A 73 8.22 -11.30 2.06
CA GLY A 73 8.26 -10.62 0.77
C GLY A 73 8.34 -9.12 0.93
N ARG A 74 8.78 -8.45 -0.14
CA ARG A 74 8.76 -7.00 -0.28
C ARG A 74 7.40 -6.53 -0.76
N ILE A 75 6.81 -5.56 -0.06
CA ILE A 75 5.47 -5.07 -0.32
C ILE A 75 5.47 -3.55 -0.45
N THR A 76 5.08 -3.02 -1.60
CA THR A 76 4.69 -1.60 -1.69
C THR A 76 3.22 -1.48 -1.35
N LEU A 77 2.88 -0.53 -0.48
CA LEU A 77 1.51 -0.31 -0.02
C LEU A 77 1.04 1.09 -0.41
N SER A 78 -0.13 1.20 -1.03
CA SER A 78 -0.80 2.48 -1.17
C SER A 78 -2.32 2.39 -1.01
N GLY A 79 -2.99 3.54 -0.87
CA GLY A 79 -4.43 3.59 -0.68
C GLY A 79 -4.98 5.00 -0.55
N TYR A 80 -6.28 5.09 -0.32
CA TYR A 80 -7.01 6.35 -0.14
C TYR A 80 -7.94 6.32 1.08
N GLU A 81 -7.84 5.30 1.93
CA GLU A 81 -8.76 5.08 3.04
C GLU A 81 -8.20 5.62 4.35
N GLY A 82 -6.89 5.79 4.51
CA GLY A 82 -6.30 6.37 5.73
C GLY A 82 -5.86 5.36 6.77
N SER A 83 -6.09 4.07 6.53
CA SER A 83 -5.57 2.96 7.34
C SER A 83 -4.22 2.43 6.81
N GLU A 84 -3.65 3.02 5.75
CA GLU A 84 -2.45 2.49 5.09
C GLU A 84 -1.25 2.39 6.04
N LEU A 85 -1.02 3.42 6.86
CA LEU A 85 0.08 3.40 7.84
C LEU A 85 -0.13 2.28 8.87
N LEU A 86 -1.36 2.07 9.36
CA LEU A 86 -1.65 1.00 10.32
C LEU A 86 -1.45 -0.38 9.71
N VAL A 87 -1.89 -0.57 8.46
CA VAL A 87 -1.68 -1.81 7.70
C VAL A 87 -0.18 -2.04 7.48
N ALA A 88 0.59 -1.02 7.13
CA ALA A 88 2.03 -1.13 6.96
C ALA A 88 2.72 -1.63 8.24
N ARG A 89 2.33 -1.10 9.40
CA ARG A 89 2.83 -1.58 10.69
C ARG A 89 2.54 -3.05 10.89
N LEU A 90 1.29 -3.47 10.66
CA LEU A 90 0.89 -4.86 10.79
C LEU A 90 1.68 -5.78 9.86
N LEU A 91 1.90 -5.37 8.60
CA LEU A 91 2.71 -6.13 7.64
C LEU A 91 4.16 -6.28 8.10
N ILE A 92 4.78 -5.19 8.57
CA ILE A 92 6.16 -5.20 9.09
C ILE A 92 6.27 -6.07 10.34
N GLU A 93 5.35 -5.93 11.29
CA GLU A 93 5.33 -6.75 12.51
C GLU A 93 5.03 -8.23 12.20
N SER A 94 4.37 -8.52 11.07
CA SER A 94 4.18 -9.88 10.54
C SER A 94 5.40 -10.41 9.78
N GLY A 95 6.46 -9.60 9.60
CA GLY A 95 7.72 -10.00 8.97
C GLY A 95 7.96 -9.53 7.54
N ALA A 96 7.04 -8.76 6.95
CA ALA A 96 7.20 -8.24 5.59
C ALA A 96 8.25 -7.11 5.51
N ASP A 97 8.90 -6.99 4.35
CA ASP A 97 9.69 -5.80 4.00
C ASP A 97 8.75 -4.77 3.34
N VAL A 98 8.51 -3.63 3.96
CA VAL A 98 7.61 -2.60 3.43
C VAL A 98 8.39 -1.31 3.19
N PRO A 99 8.97 -1.09 2.00
CA PRO A 99 9.81 0.08 1.75
C PRO A 99 9.01 1.37 1.48
N TYR A 100 7.72 1.27 1.14
CA TYR A 100 6.90 2.41 0.72
C TYR A 100 5.46 2.32 1.22
N VAL A 101 4.94 3.46 1.69
CA VAL A 101 3.53 3.66 2.02
C VAL A 101 3.01 4.97 1.41
N GLY A 102 2.12 4.85 0.42
CA GLY A 102 1.39 5.97 -0.18
C GLY A 102 -0.01 6.11 0.42
N THR A 103 -0.45 7.32 0.76
CA THR A 103 -1.83 7.58 1.15
C THR A 103 -2.36 8.86 0.50
N ALA A 104 -3.57 8.80 -0.05
CA ALA A 104 -4.27 10.00 -0.55
C ALA A 104 -4.69 10.94 0.59
N CYS A 105 -4.65 10.46 1.84
CA CYS A 105 -4.99 11.25 3.01
C CYS A 105 -3.97 12.36 3.27
N ALA A 106 -4.44 13.47 3.87
CA ALA A 106 -3.55 14.49 4.40
C ALA A 106 -2.82 13.96 5.64
N ARG A 107 -1.59 14.44 5.84
CA ARG A 107 -0.88 14.30 7.10
C ARG A 107 -1.65 15.02 8.20
N ASN A 108 -1.76 14.40 9.36
CA ASN A 108 -2.32 15.00 10.57
C ASN A 108 -1.63 14.45 11.83
N GLU A 109 -1.95 15.03 12.99
CA GLU A 109 -1.42 14.62 14.29
C GLU A 109 -1.89 13.23 14.73
N TRP A 110 -3.06 12.78 14.26
CA TRP A 110 -3.65 11.48 14.63
C TRP A 110 -2.89 10.29 14.05
N SER A 111 -2.14 10.50 12.97
CA SER A 111 -1.29 9.50 12.32
C SER A 111 0.20 9.67 12.67
N ALA A 112 0.55 10.65 13.53
CA ALA A 112 1.94 11.03 13.78
C ALA A 112 2.78 9.88 14.38
N ALA A 113 2.23 9.18 15.38
CA ALA A 113 2.91 8.06 16.02
C ALA A 113 3.17 6.88 15.05
N ASP A 114 2.25 6.63 14.11
CA ASP A 114 2.42 5.59 13.10
C ASP A 114 3.45 5.99 12.05
N ARG A 115 3.39 7.24 11.59
CA ARG A 115 4.36 7.82 10.68
C ARG A 115 5.78 7.75 11.26
N GLU A 116 5.96 8.19 12.51
CA GLU A 116 7.27 8.19 13.18
C GLU A 116 7.83 6.79 13.36
N TRP A 117 6.99 5.83 13.76
CA TRP A 117 7.41 4.45 13.89
C TRP A 117 7.84 3.83 12.55
N LEU A 118 7.12 4.14 11.47
CA LEU A 118 7.44 3.67 10.12
C LEU A 118 8.70 4.35 9.54
N GLU A 119 8.82 5.66 9.67
CA GLU A 119 10.03 6.41 9.27
C GLU A 119 11.28 5.90 10.01
N ALA A 120 11.16 5.57 11.31
CA ALA A 120 12.24 4.98 12.10
C ALA A 120 12.67 3.59 11.60
N LYS A 121 11.82 2.90 10.83
CA LYS A 121 12.13 1.64 10.15
C LYS A 121 12.58 1.83 8.69
N GLY A 122 12.78 3.07 8.26
CA GLY A 122 13.25 3.40 6.91
C GLY A 122 12.16 3.37 5.83
N VAL A 123 10.88 3.34 6.22
CA VAL A 123 9.76 3.34 5.27
C VAL A 123 9.60 4.72 4.65
N ALA A 124 9.58 4.79 3.32
CA ALA A 124 9.26 6.02 2.60
C ALA A 124 7.74 6.27 2.63
N ILE A 125 7.31 7.36 3.26
CA ILE A 125 5.88 7.70 3.37
C ILE A 125 5.55 8.89 2.48
N LYS A 126 4.50 8.74 1.68
CA LYS A 126 3.94 9.82 0.85
C LYS A 126 2.49 10.10 1.25
N PHE A 127 2.26 11.26 1.87
CA PHE A 127 0.91 11.80 2.06
C PHE A 127 0.48 12.56 0.80
N ARG A 128 -0.83 12.62 0.56
CA ARG A 128 -1.40 13.13 -0.70
C ARG A 128 -0.74 12.48 -1.92
N ALA A 129 -0.44 11.18 -1.82
CA ALA A 129 0.17 10.42 -2.91
C ALA A 129 -0.75 10.45 -4.14
N SER A 130 -0.16 10.74 -5.30
CA SER A 130 -0.83 10.55 -6.58
C SER A 130 -0.66 9.12 -7.07
N LEU A 131 -1.40 8.74 -8.13
CA LEU A 131 -1.20 7.45 -8.77
C LEU A 131 0.24 7.33 -9.31
N GLU A 132 0.80 8.41 -9.86
CA GLU A 132 2.15 8.44 -10.40
C GLU A 132 3.22 8.19 -9.33
N ASP A 133 3.03 8.74 -8.12
CA ASP A 133 3.90 8.45 -6.98
C ASP A 133 3.89 6.94 -6.65
N ASP A 134 2.70 6.35 -6.58
CA ASP A 134 2.51 4.93 -6.26
C ASP A 134 3.09 4.01 -7.35
N LEU A 135 2.88 4.35 -8.62
CA LEU A 135 3.44 3.63 -9.76
C LEU A 135 4.97 3.69 -9.76
N ALA A 136 5.55 4.88 -9.53
CA ALA A 136 6.98 5.06 -9.46
C ALA A 136 7.60 4.26 -8.30
N ALA A 137 6.93 4.22 -7.13
CA ALA A 137 7.36 3.40 -6.01
C ALA A 137 7.33 1.90 -6.34
N MET A 138 6.24 1.41 -6.95
CA MET A 138 6.14 0.02 -7.38
C MET A 138 7.25 -0.36 -8.38
N GLU A 139 7.47 0.46 -9.40
CA GLU A 139 8.50 0.22 -10.43
C GLU A 139 9.93 0.30 -9.85
N GLY A 140 10.18 1.24 -8.94
CA GLY A 140 11.48 1.45 -8.31
C GLY A 140 11.85 0.38 -7.29
N PHE A 141 10.92 0.02 -6.39
CA PHE A 141 11.18 -0.95 -5.33
C PHE A 141 11.05 -2.41 -5.78
N LYS A 142 10.36 -2.66 -6.91
CA LYS A 142 10.16 -4.00 -7.50
C LYS A 142 9.65 -5.00 -6.46
N PRO A 143 8.46 -4.79 -5.90
CA PRO A 143 7.94 -5.62 -4.83
C PRO A 143 7.60 -7.04 -5.29
N ASP A 144 7.59 -7.96 -4.34
CA ASP A 144 6.98 -9.29 -4.51
C ASP A 144 5.44 -9.20 -4.53
N LEU A 145 4.89 -8.16 -3.88
CA LEU A 145 3.46 -7.86 -3.88
C LEU A 145 3.20 -6.35 -3.88
N ALA A 146 2.40 -5.86 -4.82
CA ALA A 146 1.89 -4.49 -4.78
C ALA A 146 0.47 -4.46 -4.18
N ILE A 147 0.30 -3.78 -3.06
CA ILE A 147 -1.03 -3.52 -2.49
C ILE A 147 -1.39 -2.08 -2.83
N GLY A 148 -2.56 -1.86 -3.45
CA GLY A 148 -3.09 -0.50 -3.51
C GLY A 148 -4.38 -0.34 -4.30
N THR A 149 -4.54 0.81 -4.93
CA THR A 149 -5.78 1.17 -5.64
C THR A 149 -5.98 0.36 -6.91
N THR A 150 -7.19 0.36 -7.46
CA THR A 150 -7.53 -0.35 -8.71
C THR A 150 -6.54 -0.09 -9.85
N PRO A 151 -6.21 1.17 -10.21
CA PRO A 151 -5.26 1.42 -11.31
C PRO A 151 -3.84 0.91 -11.02
N LEU A 152 -3.33 1.03 -9.78
CA LEU A 152 -2.04 0.46 -9.39
C LEU A 152 -2.04 -1.07 -9.58
N VAL A 153 -3.07 -1.74 -9.06
CA VAL A 153 -3.20 -3.21 -9.15
C VAL A 153 -3.32 -3.66 -10.60
N GLN A 154 -4.04 -2.93 -11.45
CA GLN A 154 -4.12 -3.23 -12.88
C GLN A 154 -2.74 -3.15 -13.56
N LYS A 155 -1.99 -2.07 -13.29
CA LYS A 155 -0.64 -1.90 -13.81
C LYS A 155 0.31 -2.99 -13.31
N ALA A 156 0.28 -3.31 -12.01
CA ALA A 156 1.07 -4.39 -11.42
C ALA A 156 0.80 -5.73 -12.11
N LYS A 157 -0.48 -6.08 -12.32
CA LYS A 157 -0.87 -7.32 -12.99
C LYS A 157 -0.40 -7.39 -14.44
N ALA A 158 -0.47 -6.28 -15.18
CA ALA A 158 0.08 -6.21 -16.54
C ALA A 158 1.60 -6.47 -16.58
N LEU A 159 2.30 -6.17 -15.49
CA LEU A 159 3.73 -6.46 -15.34
C LEU A 159 4.01 -7.87 -14.80
N ALA A 160 2.99 -8.69 -14.51
CA ALA A 160 3.08 -9.96 -13.78
C ALA A 160 3.58 -9.83 -12.33
N ILE A 161 3.36 -8.67 -11.70
CA ILE A 161 3.61 -8.47 -10.28
C ILE A 161 2.35 -8.86 -9.51
N PRO A 162 2.42 -9.80 -8.53
CA PRO A 162 1.31 -10.08 -7.64
C PRO A 162 0.77 -8.80 -7.02
N SER A 163 -0.56 -8.69 -6.91
CA SER A 163 -1.16 -7.47 -6.36
C SER A 163 -2.53 -7.69 -5.75
N LEU A 164 -2.81 -6.92 -4.70
CA LEU A 164 -4.07 -6.95 -3.96
C LEU A 164 -4.68 -5.55 -3.91
N TYR A 165 -5.99 -5.48 -4.17
CA TYR A 165 -6.75 -4.25 -4.02
C TYR A 165 -6.95 -3.92 -2.54
N PHE A 166 -6.55 -2.71 -2.14
CA PHE A 166 -6.49 -2.31 -0.73
C PHE A 166 -7.86 -2.47 -0.03
N THR A 167 -8.93 -1.86 -0.55
CA THR A 167 -10.23 -1.82 0.14
C THR A 167 -10.78 -3.21 0.48
N ASN A 168 -10.98 -4.03 -0.56
CA ASN A 168 -11.76 -5.26 -0.39
C ASN A 168 -10.91 -6.41 0.15
N LEU A 169 -9.60 -6.41 -0.10
CA LEU A 169 -8.74 -7.54 0.28
C LEU A 169 -7.93 -7.27 1.54
N ILE A 170 -7.74 -6.00 1.92
CA ILE A 170 -6.92 -5.58 3.06
C ILE A 170 -7.74 -4.80 4.09
N SER A 171 -8.30 -3.64 3.73
CA SER A 171 -9.03 -2.75 4.66
C SER A 171 -10.26 -3.40 5.28
N ALA A 172 -10.95 -4.27 4.53
CA ALA A 172 -12.12 -5.01 5.02
C ALA A 172 -11.79 -6.09 6.07
N ARG A 173 -10.51 -6.41 6.31
CA ARG A 173 -10.09 -7.42 7.28
C ARG A 173 -9.95 -6.82 8.67
N PRO A 174 -10.12 -7.61 9.75
CA PRO A 174 -9.80 -7.14 11.09
C PRO A 174 -8.34 -6.65 11.16
N LEU A 175 -8.10 -5.49 11.77
CA LEU A 175 -6.76 -4.93 11.96
C LEU A 175 -6.33 -4.85 13.44
N MET A 176 -7.30 -4.77 14.35
CA MET A 176 -7.03 -4.46 15.76
C MET A 176 -6.91 -5.71 16.63
N GLY A 177 -6.02 -5.64 17.62
CA GLY A 177 -5.85 -6.67 18.64
C GLY A 177 -5.47 -8.05 18.09
N PRO A 178 -5.73 -9.14 18.85
CA PRO A 178 -5.35 -10.50 18.45
C PRO A 178 -5.98 -10.97 17.14
N ALA A 179 -7.22 -10.55 16.85
CA ALA A 179 -7.90 -10.92 15.60
C ALA A 179 -7.25 -10.28 14.37
N GLY A 180 -6.73 -9.04 14.52
CA GLY A 180 -6.05 -8.35 13.44
C GLY A 180 -4.64 -8.88 13.16
N ALA A 181 -3.92 -9.27 14.20
CA ALA A 181 -2.54 -9.75 14.13
C ALA A 181 -2.32 -10.87 13.09
N GLY A 182 -3.29 -11.78 12.91
CA GLY A 182 -3.19 -12.90 11.97
C GLY A 182 -3.97 -12.71 10.66
N SER A 183 -4.64 -11.58 10.44
CA SER A 183 -5.70 -11.49 9.42
C SER A 183 -5.19 -11.40 7.98
N LEU A 184 -3.98 -10.85 7.78
CA LEU A 184 -3.40 -10.58 6.46
C LEU A 184 -2.52 -11.71 5.93
N ALA A 185 -1.93 -12.53 6.81
CA ALA A 185 -0.87 -13.46 6.45
C ALA A 185 -1.27 -14.44 5.33
N GLN A 186 -2.45 -15.06 5.46
CA GLN A 186 -2.92 -16.02 4.48
C GLN A 186 -3.11 -15.41 3.09
N VAL A 187 -3.77 -14.25 2.99
CA VAL A 187 -4.07 -13.62 1.69
C VAL A 187 -2.81 -13.07 1.03
N VAL A 188 -1.91 -12.49 1.82
CA VAL A 188 -0.65 -11.92 1.32
C VAL A 188 0.28 -13.03 0.83
N ASN A 189 0.51 -14.07 1.64
CA ASN A 189 1.38 -15.18 1.25
C ASN A 189 0.82 -15.95 0.05
N ALA A 190 -0.50 -16.15 -0.02
CA ALA A 190 -1.13 -16.78 -1.19
C ALA A 190 -0.98 -15.95 -2.46
N ALA A 191 -1.08 -14.62 -2.37
CA ALA A 191 -0.87 -13.74 -3.51
C ALA A 191 0.57 -13.79 -4.01
N ILE A 192 1.55 -13.69 -3.10
CA ILE A 192 2.98 -13.79 -3.43
C ILE A 192 3.31 -15.14 -4.08
N ALA A 193 2.79 -16.25 -3.53
CA ALA A 193 2.99 -17.59 -4.08
C ALA A 193 2.38 -17.79 -5.48
N GLY A 194 1.48 -16.90 -5.91
CA GLY A 194 0.85 -16.94 -7.23
C GLY A 194 1.70 -16.38 -8.37
N LYS A 195 2.93 -15.90 -8.11
CA LYS A 195 3.77 -15.21 -9.09
C LYS A 195 4.04 -16.03 -10.35
N ASP A 196 4.52 -17.27 -10.23
CA ASP A 196 4.86 -18.11 -11.38
C ASP A 196 3.66 -18.35 -12.31
N ARG A 197 2.46 -18.48 -11.72
CA ARG A 197 1.21 -18.58 -12.49
C ARG A 197 0.94 -17.30 -13.28
N MET A 198 1.20 -16.13 -12.70
CA MET A 198 1.01 -14.85 -13.39
C MET A 198 2.03 -14.67 -14.52
N GLU A 199 3.28 -15.09 -14.31
CA GLU A 199 4.31 -15.07 -15.35
C GLU A 199 3.92 -15.97 -16.53
N GLY A 200 3.46 -17.19 -16.26
CA GLY A 200 2.94 -18.09 -17.30
C GLY A 200 1.72 -17.52 -18.04
N MET A 201 0.80 -16.83 -17.34
CA MET A 201 -0.32 -16.13 -17.98
C MET A 201 0.17 -14.99 -18.87
N LYS A 202 1.15 -14.20 -18.43
CA LYS A 202 1.72 -13.10 -19.23
C LYS A 202 2.42 -13.63 -20.49
N GLU A 203 3.17 -14.72 -20.37
CA GLU A 203 3.81 -15.38 -21.51
C GLU A 203 2.77 -15.93 -22.50
N PHE A 204 1.74 -16.61 -22.01
CA PHE A 204 0.67 -17.17 -22.84
C PHE A 204 -0.07 -16.10 -23.66
N PHE A 205 -0.31 -14.91 -23.10
CA PHE A 205 -1.00 -13.80 -23.77
C PHE A 205 -0.05 -12.79 -24.45
N ALA A 206 1.25 -13.11 -24.56
CA ALA A 206 2.22 -12.21 -25.19
C ALA A 206 1.78 -11.79 -26.61
N GLY A 207 1.76 -10.48 -26.87
CA GLY A 207 1.35 -9.91 -28.16
C GLY A 207 -0.16 -9.85 -28.42
N VAL A 208 -1.01 -10.28 -27.47
CA VAL A 208 -2.47 -10.10 -27.54
C VAL A 208 -2.86 -8.76 -26.92
N GLY A 209 -3.68 -7.98 -27.60
CA GLY A 209 -4.14 -6.68 -27.10
C GLY A 209 -3.10 -5.57 -27.16
N GLU A 210 -2.00 -5.78 -27.88
CA GLU A 210 -0.87 -4.86 -27.99
C GLU A 210 -0.68 -4.35 -29.42
N GLY A 211 -0.42 -3.05 -29.58
CA GLY A 211 -0.17 -2.46 -30.89
C GLY A 211 -1.29 -2.75 -31.90
N ASP A 212 -0.97 -3.45 -32.99
CA ASP A 212 -1.92 -3.76 -34.07
C ASP A 212 -2.95 -4.83 -33.67
N THR A 213 -2.76 -5.54 -32.55
CA THR A 213 -3.71 -6.51 -32.00
C THR A 213 -4.58 -5.92 -30.88
N SER A 214 -4.40 -4.63 -30.55
CA SER A 214 -5.23 -3.94 -29.56
C SER A 214 -6.67 -3.72 -30.04
N GLY A 215 -7.64 -3.68 -29.12
CA GLY A 215 -9.07 -3.49 -29.44
C GLY A 215 -9.89 -4.78 -29.50
N ILE A 216 -11.15 -4.65 -29.95
CA ILE A 216 -12.08 -5.77 -30.15
C ILE A 216 -12.15 -6.07 -31.64
N TRP A 217 -11.90 -7.31 -32.02
CA TRP A 217 -11.83 -7.75 -33.42
C TRP A 217 -12.91 -8.77 -33.72
N GLU A 218 -13.59 -8.62 -34.86
CA GLU A 218 -14.52 -9.63 -35.39
C GLU A 218 -13.79 -10.76 -36.16
N GLY A 219 -12.51 -10.54 -36.52
CA GLY A 219 -11.64 -11.49 -37.23
C GLY A 219 -10.17 -11.32 -36.85
N ALA A 220 -9.24 -11.84 -37.66
CA ALA A 220 -7.80 -11.64 -37.41
C ALA A 220 -7.43 -10.14 -37.48
N PRO A 221 -6.59 -9.62 -36.56
CA PRO A 221 -6.17 -8.22 -36.61
C PRO A 221 -5.48 -7.87 -37.93
N ASN A 222 -5.86 -6.72 -38.51
CA ASN A 222 -5.25 -6.23 -39.74
C ASN A 222 -3.90 -5.58 -39.42
N LEU A 223 -2.84 -6.39 -39.44
CA LEU A 223 -1.47 -5.91 -39.22
C LEU A 223 -1.07 -4.90 -40.30
N ARG A 224 -0.50 -3.75 -39.89
CA ARG A 224 -0.03 -2.68 -40.80
C ARG A 224 1.44 -2.30 -40.52
N PRO A 225 2.38 -3.25 -40.66
CA PRO A 225 3.80 -2.98 -40.43
C PRO A 225 4.38 -1.96 -41.42
N ASP A 226 3.80 -1.87 -42.61
CA ASP A 226 4.10 -0.90 -43.67
C ASP A 226 3.82 0.55 -43.22
N PHE A 227 2.68 0.79 -42.56
CA PHE A 227 2.33 2.12 -42.04
C PHE A 227 3.35 2.58 -40.98
N ARG A 228 3.77 1.67 -40.09
CA ARG A 228 4.80 1.96 -39.08
C ARG A 228 6.14 2.31 -39.72
N ALA A 229 6.58 1.55 -40.72
CA ALA A 229 7.83 1.80 -41.43
C ALA A 229 7.80 3.14 -42.19
N ILE A 230 6.68 3.50 -42.81
CA ILE A 230 6.49 4.80 -43.48
C ILE A 230 6.53 5.94 -42.45
N HIS A 231 5.84 5.78 -41.32
CA HIS A 231 5.82 6.79 -40.27
C HIS A 231 7.21 7.00 -39.65
N GLN A 232 7.95 5.93 -39.36
CA GLN A 232 9.33 6.02 -38.85
C GLN A 232 10.25 6.76 -39.83
N LYS A 233 10.18 6.46 -41.13
CA LYS A 233 10.93 7.20 -42.17
C LYS A 233 10.60 8.69 -42.18
N LYS A 234 9.33 9.07 -41.93
CA LYS A 234 8.90 10.46 -41.83
C LYS A 234 9.51 11.15 -40.59
N LEU A 235 9.49 10.49 -39.43
CA LEU A 235 10.09 10.99 -38.20
C LEU A 235 11.62 11.17 -38.34
N ASP A 236 12.32 10.19 -38.92
CA ASP A 236 13.77 10.27 -39.14
C ASP A 236 14.14 11.44 -40.06
N LYS A 237 13.32 11.69 -41.10
CA LYS A 237 13.51 12.82 -42.01
C LYS A 237 13.29 14.15 -41.30
N ALA A 238 12.27 14.25 -40.44
CA ALA A 238 11.99 15.44 -39.64
C ALA A 238 13.11 15.71 -38.61
N ALA A 239 13.61 14.68 -37.92
CA ALA A 239 14.72 14.81 -36.97
C ALA A 239 16.02 15.26 -37.66
N LYS A 240 16.30 14.75 -38.87
CA LYS A 240 17.43 15.22 -39.68
C LYS A 240 17.29 16.68 -40.11
N ALA A 241 16.09 17.11 -40.45
CA ALA A 241 15.82 18.51 -40.80
C ALA A 241 16.00 19.44 -39.59
N ALA A 242 15.44 19.09 -38.43
CA ALA A 242 15.61 19.86 -37.19
C ALA A 242 17.08 19.99 -36.77
N LYS A 243 17.86 18.89 -36.86
CA LYS A 243 19.32 18.96 -36.61
C LYS A 243 20.06 19.85 -37.60
N ALA A 244 19.63 19.91 -38.86
CA ALA A 244 20.23 20.78 -39.85
C ALA A 244 19.90 22.26 -39.59
N GLU A 245 18.70 22.55 -39.07
CA GLU A 245 18.27 23.90 -38.67
C GLU A 245 18.99 24.39 -37.40
N GLU A 246 19.34 23.51 -36.45
CA GLU A 246 20.17 23.84 -35.27
C GLU A 246 21.63 24.15 -35.61
N MET A 247 22.10 23.79 -36.81
CA MET A 247 23.47 24.02 -37.28
C MET A 247 23.64 25.30 -38.11
N ILE A 248 22.57 26.09 -38.25
CA ILE A 248 22.53 27.43 -38.87
C ILE A 248 22.45 28.48 -37.77
#